data_AF-A0A970V1Q1-F1
#
_entry.id   AF-A0A970V1Q1-F1
#
_cell.length_a   1.000
_cell.length_b   1.000
_cell.length_c   1.000
_cell.angle_alpha   90.00
_cell.angle_beta   90.00
_cell.angle_gamma   90.00
#
_symmetry.space_group_name_H-M   'P 1'
#
loop_
_entity.id
_entity.type
_entity.pdbx_description
1 polymer ?
#
loop_
_entity_poly.entity_id
_entity_poly.type
_entity_poly.pdbx_seq_one_letter_code
_entity_poly.pdbx_strand_id
1 'polypeptide(L)'
;MDYSAILSRAFQLLRQHRFLWWLGILAMFTEGGVSGPSGGNFNFPYGTLDRDKHEETRLLDPGGAGSGLVTQVERLRMRVQTMPDAGEILEKLEDLRGEASAFLPALIAGAVLLLLLALAVTYISLAAKAGLILSVEALESQNQALGFGAAWQAGAVFVWRLWGLLILVGLVMLVLVGVAMLPILVAVPLGILSESPELMIGPILIAV
;
A
#
# COMPACT_ATOMS: atom_id res chain seq x y z
N MET A 1 11.00 -8.21 -43.59
CA MET A 1 10.47 -9.07 -42.52
C MET A 1 9.01 -8.73 -42.36
N ASP A 2 8.11 -9.69 -42.58
CA ASP A 2 6.68 -9.45 -42.53
C ASP A 2 6.16 -9.53 -41.10
N TYR A 3 6.22 -8.40 -40.40
CA TYR A 3 5.73 -8.27 -39.02
C TYR A 3 4.23 -8.61 -38.91
N SER A 4 3.46 -8.38 -39.97
CA SER A 4 2.03 -8.71 -40.03
C SER A 4 1.78 -10.22 -39.98
N ALA A 5 2.61 -11.03 -40.63
CA ALA A 5 2.53 -12.49 -40.59
C ALA A 5 2.91 -13.05 -39.22
N ILE A 6 3.90 -12.43 -38.56
CA ILE A 6 4.32 -12.81 -37.21
C ILE A 6 3.23 -12.45 -36.18
N LEU A 7 2.66 -11.25 -36.28
CA LEU A 7 1.57 -10.79 -35.40
C LEU A 7 0.29 -11.60 -35.58
N SER A 8 -0.10 -11.94 -36.81
CA SER A 8 -1.29 -12.75 -37.05
C SER A 8 -1.13 -14.16 -36.48
N ARG A 9 0.06 -14.75 -36.64
CA ARG A 9 0.39 -16.06 -36.07
C ARG A 9 0.42 -16.03 -34.55
N ALA A 10 1.01 -15.01 -33.94
CA ALA A 10 0.98 -14.80 -32.49
C ALA A 10 -0.44 -14.63 -31.96
N PHE A 11 -1.30 -13.88 -32.67
CA PHE A 11 -2.69 -13.67 -32.30
C PHE A 11 -3.53 -14.95 -32.39
N GLN A 12 -3.25 -15.79 -33.40
CA GLN A 12 -3.90 -17.09 -33.57
C GLN A 12 -3.52 -18.06 -32.45
N LEU A 13 -2.24 -18.09 -32.04
CA LEU A 13 -1.77 -18.82 -30.86
C LEU A 13 -2.43 -18.31 -29.56
N LEU A 14 -2.54 -16.99 -29.39
CA LEU A 14 -3.21 -16.37 -28.24
C LEU A 14 -4.70 -16.73 -28.15
N ARG A 15 -5.39 -16.80 -29.29
CA ARG A 15 -6.81 -17.21 -29.34
C ARG A 15 -7.01 -18.70 -29.09
N GLN A 16 -6.09 -19.54 -29.55
CA GLN A 16 -6.17 -20.99 -29.38
C GLN A 16 -5.91 -21.39 -27.92
N HIS A 17 -5.06 -20.65 -27.21
CA HIS A 17 -4.70 -20.93 -25.83
C HIS A 17 -5.40 -19.99 -24.86
N ARG A 18 -6.68 -20.26 -24.59
CA ARG A 18 -7.51 -19.55 -23.59
C ARG A 18 -6.87 -19.44 -22.20
N PHE A 19 -5.91 -20.30 -21.86
CA PHE A 19 -5.18 -20.22 -20.59
C PHE A 19 -4.22 -19.02 -20.52
N LEU A 20 -3.66 -18.56 -21.65
CA LEU A 20 -2.75 -17.40 -21.70
C LEU A 20 -3.46 -16.11 -21.30
N TRP A 21 -4.77 -15.99 -21.57
CA TRP A 21 -5.58 -14.87 -21.10
C TRP A 21 -5.66 -14.82 -19.58
N TRP A 22 -5.87 -15.97 -18.93
CA TRP A 22 -5.87 -16.07 -17.48
C TRP A 22 -4.51 -15.75 -16.88
N LEU A 23 -3.42 -16.16 -17.54
CA LEU A 23 -2.05 -15.80 -17.11
C LEU A 23 -1.77 -14.31 -17.24
N GLY A 24 -2.27 -13.63 -18.28
CA GLY A 24 -2.17 -12.18 -18.43
C GLY A 24 -2.89 -11.43 -17.31
N ILE A 25 -4.11 -11.86 -16.96
CA ILE A 25 -4.85 -11.28 -15.83
C ILE A 25 -4.09 -11.52 -14.51
N LEU A 26 -3.61 -12.74 -14.27
CA LEU A 26 -2.78 -13.07 -13.11
C LEU A 26 -1.49 -12.26 -13.05
N ALA A 27 -0.86 -11.96 -14.18
CA ALA A 27 0.35 -11.13 -14.25
C ALA A 27 0.05 -9.66 -13.90
N MET A 28 -1.09 -9.11 -14.34
CA MET A 28 -1.51 -7.76 -13.93
C MET A 28 -1.71 -7.65 -12.42
N PHE A 29 -2.21 -8.71 -11.78
CA PHE A 29 -2.37 -8.74 -10.31
C PHE A 29 -1.03 -8.86 -9.58
N THR A 30 0.01 -9.45 -10.17
CA THR A 30 1.31 -9.60 -9.50
C THR A 30 2.26 -8.43 -9.72
N GLU A 31 2.13 -7.68 -10.81
CA GLU A 31 2.91 -6.44 -11.02
C GLU A 31 2.23 -5.20 -10.39
N GLY A 32 0.96 -5.30 -9.98
CA GLY A 32 0.22 -4.28 -9.23
C GLY A 32 0.24 -4.42 -7.70
N GLY A 33 1.03 -5.35 -7.15
CA GLY A 33 1.01 -5.71 -5.73
C GLY A 33 1.93 -4.86 -4.85
N VAL A 34 1.38 -3.79 -4.26
CA VAL A 34 1.80 -3.20 -2.97
C VAL A 34 3.24 -2.63 -2.90
N SER A 35 3.69 -1.94 -3.94
CA SER A 35 4.79 -0.96 -3.84
C SER A 35 4.31 0.46 -4.12
N GLY A 36 3.32 0.88 -3.32
CA GLY A 36 2.93 2.28 -3.17
C GLY A 36 2.23 2.93 -4.37
N PRO A 37 1.39 3.95 -4.12
CA PRO A 37 0.88 4.83 -5.17
C PRO A 37 2.01 5.78 -5.60
N SER A 38 3.06 5.25 -6.22
CA SER A 38 3.98 6.02 -7.07
C SER A 38 3.69 5.75 -8.54
N GLY A 39 2.41 5.55 -8.86
CA GLY A 39 1.91 5.86 -10.20
C GLY A 39 2.10 7.35 -10.38
N GLY A 40 3.11 7.72 -11.16
CA GLY A 40 3.39 9.09 -11.54
C GLY A 40 2.10 9.76 -11.96
N ASN A 41 1.60 10.61 -11.07
CA ASN A 41 0.50 11.50 -11.36
C ASN A 41 1.03 12.42 -12.45
N PHE A 42 0.73 12.12 -13.72
CA PHE A 42 0.86 13.07 -14.83
C PHE A 42 -0.21 14.16 -14.63
N ASN A 43 -0.11 14.85 -13.50
CA ASN A 43 -0.87 16.04 -13.22
C ASN A 43 -0.17 17.15 -14.00
N PHE A 44 -0.55 17.31 -15.26
CA PHE A 44 -0.26 18.54 -15.99
C PHE A 44 -1.04 19.65 -15.30
N PRO A 45 -0.39 20.63 -14.65
CA PRO A 45 -1.08 21.73 -14.02
C PRO A 45 -1.61 22.64 -15.13
N TYR A 46 -2.81 22.36 -15.61
CA TYR A 46 -3.59 23.36 -16.33
C TYR A 46 -4.06 24.38 -15.30
N GLY A 47 -3.54 25.59 -15.46
CA GLY A 47 -3.65 26.67 -14.49
C GLY A 47 -5.07 26.96 -14.03
N THR A 48 -5.22 27.10 -12.72
CA THR A 48 -6.29 27.86 -12.10
C THR A 48 -5.68 29.06 -11.40
N LEU A 49 -5.34 30.06 -12.23
CA LEU A 49 -4.88 31.39 -11.83
C LEU A 49 -6.09 32.28 -11.47
N ASP A 50 -6.99 31.79 -10.61
CA ASP A 50 -8.26 32.48 -10.34
C ASP A 50 -8.78 32.31 -8.91
N ARG A 51 -7.88 32.42 -7.92
CA ARG A 51 -8.26 32.43 -6.51
C ARG A 51 -7.55 33.53 -5.74
N ASP A 52 -7.81 34.81 -6.07
CA ASP A 52 -7.22 35.92 -5.32
C ASP A 52 -8.00 37.25 -5.27
N LYS A 53 -9.32 37.32 -5.51
CA LYS A 53 -10.00 38.64 -5.53
C LYS A 53 -11.27 38.86 -4.71
N HIS A 54 -11.66 37.94 -3.80
CA HIS A 54 -12.92 38.12 -3.05
C HIS A 54 -12.85 38.11 -1.52
N GLU A 55 -11.67 38.07 -0.88
CA GLU A 55 -11.60 38.08 0.59
C GLU A 55 -11.18 39.41 1.25
N GLU A 56 -10.79 40.44 0.49
CA GLU A 56 -10.19 41.66 1.08
C GLU A 56 -11.17 42.79 1.43
N THR A 57 -12.49 42.57 1.46
CA THR A 57 -13.46 43.67 1.71
C THR A 57 -14.41 43.45 2.89
N ARG A 58 -14.20 42.43 3.73
CA ARG A 58 -15.05 42.19 4.93
C ARG A 58 -14.39 42.51 6.28
N LEU A 59 -13.20 43.10 6.31
CA LEU A 59 -12.39 43.27 7.54
C LEU A 59 -12.34 44.70 8.12
N LEU A 60 -13.32 45.56 7.83
CA LEU A 60 -13.43 46.88 8.46
C LEU A 60 -14.88 47.19 8.88
N ASP A 61 -15.41 46.40 9.81
CA ASP A 61 -16.49 46.84 10.70
C ASP A 61 -15.96 46.90 12.15
N PRO A 62 -15.48 48.07 12.61
CA PRO A 62 -14.92 48.24 13.95
C PRO A 62 -16.01 48.38 15.05
N GLY A 63 -17.30 48.19 14.75
CA GLY A 63 -18.40 48.43 15.69
C GLY A 63 -18.88 47.23 16.51
N GLY A 64 -18.49 46.00 16.18
CA GLY A 64 -19.15 44.78 16.70
C GLY A 64 -18.38 43.92 17.71
N ALA A 65 -17.15 44.30 18.09
CA ALA A 65 -16.22 43.38 18.79
C ALA A 65 -16.60 43.00 20.24
N GLY A 66 -17.48 43.78 20.90
CA GLY A 66 -17.79 43.56 22.33
C GLY A 66 -18.90 42.56 22.62
N SER A 67 -19.94 42.47 21.78
CA SER A 67 -21.13 41.63 22.05
C SER A 67 -20.95 40.17 21.61
N GLY A 68 -20.02 39.91 20.68
CA GLY A 68 -19.69 38.57 20.21
C GLY A 68 -19.01 37.70 21.27
N LEU A 69 -18.11 38.28 22.08
CA LEU A 69 -17.38 37.53 23.10
C LEU A 69 -18.28 37.07 24.23
N VAL A 70 -19.22 37.92 24.68
CA VAL A 70 -20.19 37.55 25.74
C VAL A 70 -21.08 36.40 25.26
N THR A 71 -21.57 36.45 24.02
CA THR A 71 -22.41 35.36 23.46
C THR A 71 -21.62 34.09 23.11
N GLN A 72 -20.30 34.16 22.93
CA GLN A 72 -19.43 32.98 22.80
C GLN A 72 -19.13 32.35 24.16
N VAL A 73 -18.87 33.16 25.19
CA VAL A 73 -18.63 32.68 26.56
C VAL A 73 -19.88 32.02 27.14
N GLU A 74 -21.08 32.59 26.92
CA GLU A 74 -22.34 31.98 27.36
C GLU A 74 -22.59 30.62 26.67
N ARG A 75 -22.27 30.53 25.36
CA ARG A 75 -22.37 29.27 24.60
C ARG A 75 -21.35 28.22 25.03
N LEU A 76 -20.13 28.63 25.35
CA LEU A 76 -19.10 27.74 25.90
C LEU A 76 -19.50 27.26 27.30
N ARG A 77 -20.04 28.13 28.15
CA ARG A 77 -20.50 27.76 29.50
C ARG A 77 -21.63 26.75 29.46
N MET A 78 -22.62 26.95 28.59
CA MET A 78 -23.70 25.98 28.38
C MET A 78 -23.17 24.65 27.84
N ARG A 79 -22.21 24.65 26.89
CA ARG A 79 -21.58 23.42 26.38
C ARG A 79 -20.78 22.66 27.44
N VAL A 80 -20.07 23.37 28.32
CA VAL A 80 -19.28 22.77 29.41
C VAL A 80 -20.19 22.15 30.48
N GLN A 81 -21.35 22.74 30.76
CA GLN A 81 -22.31 22.15 31.71
C GLN A 81 -23.10 20.98 31.13
N THR A 82 -23.26 20.90 29.82
CA THR A 82 -23.84 19.73 29.14
C THR A 82 -22.80 18.68 28.76
N MET A 83 -21.53 18.85 29.15
CA MET A 83 -20.56 17.78 28.95
C MET A 83 -21.00 16.61 29.83
N PRO A 84 -21.23 15.41 29.24
CA PRO A 84 -21.54 14.22 30.02
C PRO A 84 -20.46 14.05 31.08
N ASP A 85 -20.90 13.65 32.27
CA ASP A 85 -20.03 13.52 33.44
C ASP A 85 -18.77 12.73 33.05
N ALA A 86 -17.60 13.16 33.51
CA ALA A 86 -16.33 12.57 33.10
C ALA A 86 -16.30 11.06 33.38
N GLY A 87 -17.08 10.60 34.37
CA GLY A 87 -17.33 9.18 34.63
C GLY A 87 -18.02 8.43 33.50
N GLU A 88 -19.04 9.01 32.83
CA GLU A 88 -19.76 8.37 31.71
C GLU A 88 -18.84 8.23 30.48
N ILE A 89 -17.94 9.19 30.27
CA ILE A 89 -16.94 9.12 29.20
C ILE A 89 -15.92 8.02 29.51
N LEU A 90 -15.45 7.91 30.76
CA LEU A 90 -14.51 6.87 31.17
C LEU A 90 -15.13 5.47 31.06
N GLU A 91 -16.40 5.30 31.45
CA GLU A 91 -17.12 4.03 31.34
C GLU A 91 -17.26 3.59 29.87
N LYS A 92 -17.62 4.51 28.95
CA LYS A 92 -17.67 4.21 27.51
C LYS A 92 -16.30 3.90 26.92
N LEU A 93 -15.24 4.55 27.39
CA LEU A 93 -13.87 4.26 26.93
C LEU A 93 -13.38 2.89 27.42
N GLU A 94 -13.78 2.47 28.62
CA GLU A 94 -13.43 1.15 29.15
C GLU A 94 -14.18 0.02 28.42
N ASP A 95 -15.44 0.24 28.05
CA ASP A 95 -16.22 -0.69 27.23
C ASP A 95 -15.64 -0.86 25.81
N LEU A 96 -15.26 0.25 25.17
CA LEU A 96 -14.57 0.25 23.87
C LEU A 96 -13.20 -0.45 23.93
N ARG A 97 -12.49 -0.34 25.07
CA ARG A 97 -11.22 -1.05 25.29
C ARG A 97 -11.44 -2.57 25.41
N GLY A 98 -12.54 -2.99 26.01
CA GLY A 98 -12.96 -4.39 26.07
C GLY A 98 -13.18 -4.98 24.68
N GLU A 99 -13.95 -4.31 23.82
CA GLU A 99 -14.17 -4.73 22.43
C GLU A 99 -12.90 -4.71 21.59
N ALA A 100 -12.02 -3.72 21.79
CA ALA A 100 -10.75 -3.62 21.08
C ALA A 100 -9.85 -4.84 21.31
N SER A 101 -9.93 -5.48 22.48
CA SER A 101 -9.13 -6.66 22.80
C SER A 101 -9.50 -7.89 21.97
N ALA A 102 -10.76 -8.04 21.57
CA ALA A 102 -11.23 -9.09 20.68
C ALA A 102 -11.02 -8.75 19.20
N PHE A 103 -11.03 -7.45 18.86
CA PHE A 103 -10.77 -6.97 17.51
C PHE A 103 -9.32 -7.24 17.06
N LEU A 104 -8.35 -7.07 17.96
CA LEU A 104 -6.93 -7.21 17.66
C LEU A 104 -6.52 -8.61 17.15
N PRO A 105 -6.90 -9.74 17.80
CA PRO A 105 -6.62 -11.06 17.26
C PRO A 105 -7.38 -11.36 15.96
N ALA A 106 -8.61 -10.86 15.79
CA ALA A 106 -9.36 -11.01 14.54
C ALA A 106 -8.67 -10.29 13.37
N LEU A 107 -8.15 -9.09 13.61
CA LEU A 107 -7.39 -8.31 12.65
C LEU A 107 -6.08 -9.02 12.29
N ILE A 108 -5.34 -9.54 13.28
CA ILE A 108 -4.13 -10.34 13.04
C ILE A 108 -4.46 -11.58 12.21
N ALA A 109 -5.51 -12.33 12.58
CA ALA A 109 -5.93 -13.53 11.84
C ALA A 109 -6.31 -13.19 10.39
N GLY A 110 -7.05 -12.10 10.17
CA GLY A 110 -7.40 -11.61 8.84
C GLY A 110 -6.17 -11.18 8.03
N ALA A 111 -5.22 -10.48 8.66
CA ALA A 111 -3.97 -10.08 8.02
C ALA A 111 -3.11 -11.30 7.62
N VAL A 112 -3.01 -12.30 8.49
CA VAL A 112 -2.30 -13.57 8.19
C VAL A 112 -2.98 -14.32 7.06
N LEU A 113 -4.32 -14.40 7.04
CA LEU A 113 -5.07 -15.04 5.96
C LEU A 113 -4.84 -14.33 4.61
N LEU A 114 -4.90 -13.00 4.59
CA LEU A 114 -4.60 -12.20 3.41
C LEU A 114 -3.16 -12.38 2.93
N LEU A 115 -2.20 -12.43 3.86
CA LEU A 115 -0.80 -12.69 3.56
C LEU A 115 -0.62 -14.06 2.89
N LEU A 116 -1.23 -15.12 3.44
CA LEU A 116 -1.17 -16.46 2.87
C LEU A 116 -1.79 -16.52 1.47
N LEU A 117 -2.92 -15.82 1.27
CA LEU A 117 -3.56 -15.72 -0.04
C LEU A 117 -2.66 -15.00 -1.06
N ALA A 118 -2.07 -13.87 -0.67
CA ALA A 118 -1.12 -13.12 -1.51
C ALA A 118 0.09 -13.99 -1.89
N LEU A 119 0.58 -14.78 -0.93
CA LEU A 119 1.71 -15.67 -1.11
C LEU A 119 1.38 -16.83 -2.07
N ALA A 120 0.17 -17.40 -1.96
CA ALA A 120 -0.33 -18.41 -2.89
C ALA A 120 -0.49 -17.87 -4.32
N VAL A 121 -1.04 -16.66 -4.47
CA VAL A 121 -1.17 -16.00 -5.79
C VAL A 121 0.20 -15.72 -6.40
N THR A 122 1.14 -15.22 -5.61
CA THR A 122 2.52 -14.96 -6.05
C THR A 122 3.20 -16.26 -6.51
N TYR A 123 3.03 -17.34 -5.74
CA TYR A 123 3.55 -18.66 -6.09
C TYR A 123 3.01 -19.16 -7.44
N ILE A 124 1.69 -19.10 -7.64
CA ILE A 124 1.03 -19.51 -8.89
C ILE A 124 1.51 -18.67 -10.07
N SER A 125 1.67 -17.36 -9.88
CA SER A 125 2.14 -16.45 -10.93
C SER A 125 3.59 -16.77 -11.34
N LEU A 126 4.47 -17.04 -10.39
CA LEU A 126 5.86 -17.41 -10.66
C LEU A 126 5.96 -18.76 -11.36
N ALA A 127 5.20 -19.77 -10.91
CA ALA A 127 5.10 -21.07 -11.58
C ALA A 127 4.68 -20.91 -13.05
N ALA A 128 3.64 -20.10 -13.27
CA ALA A 128 3.13 -19.86 -14.61
C ALA A 128 4.15 -19.14 -15.51
N LYS A 129 4.80 -18.09 -15.01
CA LYS A 129 5.83 -17.35 -15.75
C LYS A 129 6.99 -18.28 -16.14
N ALA A 130 7.47 -19.10 -15.21
CA ALA A 130 8.54 -20.07 -15.48
C ALA A 130 8.11 -21.15 -16.49
N GLY A 131 6.90 -21.71 -16.33
CA GLY A 131 6.37 -22.71 -17.26
C GLY A 131 6.19 -22.18 -18.68
N LEU A 132 5.81 -20.91 -18.83
CA LEU A 132 5.66 -20.26 -20.13
C LEU A 132 7.01 -20.10 -20.83
N ILE A 133 8.04 -19.61 -20.12
CA ILE A 133 9.40 -19.48 -20.67
C ILE A 133 9.93 -20.84 -21.16
N LEU A 134 9.82 -21.89 -20.33
CA LEU A 134 10.27 -23.23 -20.69
C LEU A 134 9.47 -23.83 -21.86
N SER A 135 8.18 -23.53 -21.94
CA SER A 135 7.35 -24.01 -23.06
C SER A 135 7.73 -23.37 -24.39
N VAL A 136 8.11 -22.09 -24.38
CA VAL A 136 8.61 -21.39 -25.58
C VAL A 136 9.95 -21.96 -26.00
N GLU A 137 10.87 -22.16 -25.06
CA GLU A 137 12.18 -22.76 -25.34
C GLU A 137 12.07 -24.18 -25.90
N ALA A 138 11.18 -25.01 -25.35
CA ALA A 138 10.95 -26.36 -25.87
C ALA A 138 10.33 -26.37 -27.28
N LEU A 139 9.42 -25.42 -27.54
CA LEU A 139 8.81 -25.25 -28.86
C LEU A 139 9.85 -24.83 -29.90
N GLU A 140 10.77 -23.93 -29.54
CA GLU A 140 11.83 -23.44 -30.43
C GLU A 140 12.94 -24.47 -30.64
N SER A 141 13.38 -25.16 -29.58
CA SER A 141 14.53 -26.07 -29.63
C SER A 141 14.20 -27.46 -30.18
N GLN A 142 13.04 -28.02 -29.80
CA GLN A 142 12.69 -29.40 -30.11
C GLN A 142 11.53 -29.51 -31.11
N ASN A 143 10.90 -28.38 -31.47
CA ASN A 143 9.70 -28.34 -32.33
C ASN A 143 8.56 -29.23 -31.79
N GLN A 144 8.54 -29.47 -30.48
CA GLN A 144 7.53 -30.25 -29.78
C GLN A 144 6.70 -29.31 -28.90
N ALA A 145 5.38 -29.35 -29.08
CA ALA A 145 4.47 -28.64 -28.20
C ALA A 145 4.37 -29.40 -26.87
N LEU A 146 4.93 -28.82 -25.80
CA LEU A 146 4.73 -29.34 -24.45
C LEU A 146 3.27 -29.13 -24.02
N GLY A 147 2.64 -30.20 -23.52
CA GLY A 147 1.34 -30.09 -22.88
C GLY A 147 1.40 -29.22 -21.61
N PHE A 148 0.29 -28.56 -21.28
CA PHE A 148 0.19 -27.66 -20.11
C PHE A 148 0.71 -28.28 -18.81
N GLY A 149 0.37 -29.55 -18.54
CA GLY A 149 0.83 -30.24 -17.33
C GLY A 149 2.35 -30.41 -17.27
N ALA A 150 2.98 -30.73 -18.39
CA ALA A 150 4.44 -30.85 -18.47
C ALA A 150 5.13 -29.48 -18.30
N ALA A 151 4.59 -28.42 -18.93
CA ALA A 151 5.10 -27.06 -18.76
C ALA A 151 4.95 -26.56 -17.32
N TRP A 152 3.83 -26.86 -16.65
CA TRP A 152 3.59 -26.52 -15.25
C TRP A 152 4.56 -27.24 -14.32
N GLN A 153 4.72 -28.56 -14.49
CA GLN A 153 5.61 -29.36 -13.66
C GLN A 153 7.07 -28.94 -13.82
N ALA A 154 7.49 -28.60 -15.05
CA ALA A 154 8.81 -28.04 -15.30
C ALA A 154 9.00 -26.68 -14.61
N GLY A 155 8.01 -25.79 -14.68
CA GLY A 155 8.03 -24.49 -14.00
C GLY A 155 8.09 -24.62 -12.47
N ALA A 156 7.33 -25.55 -11.88
CA ALA A 156 7.23 -25.74 -10.43
C ALA A 156 8.58 -26.01 -9.74
N VAL A 157 9.50 -26.71 -10.41
CA VAL A 157 10.85 -27.01 -9.87
C VAL A 157 11.67 -25.73 -9.66
N PHE A 158 11.49 -24.72 -10.52
CA PHE A 158 12.21 -23.45 -10.41
C PHE A 158 11.58 -22.49 -9.41
N VAL A 159 10.29 -22.67 -9.09
CA VAL A 159 9.58 -21.78 -8.16
C VAL A 159 10.25 -21.75 -6.79
N TRP A 160 10.71 -22.89 -6.27
CA TRP A 160 11.36 -22.93 -4.97
C TRP A 160 12.61 -22.06 -4.90
N ARG A 161 13.39 -22.00 -5.99
CA ARG A 161 14.59 -21.16 -6.08
C ARG A 161 14.25 -19.67 -6.14
N LEU A 162 13.27 -19.31 -6.97
CA LEU A 162 12.76 -17.94 -7.08
C LEU A 162 12.15 -17.45 -5.78
N TRP A 163 11.38 -18.30 -5.11
CA TRP A 163 10.73 -17.99 -3.84
C TRP A 163 11.76 -17.83 -2.72
N GLY A 164 12.77 -18.70 -2.66
CA GLY A 164 13.91 -18.55 -1.75
C GLY A 164 14.68 -17.25 -1.99
N LEU A 165 14.88 -16.86 -3.25
CA LEU A 165 15.53 -15.58 -3.59
C LEU A 165 14.67 -14.37 -3.18
N LEU A 166 13.36 -14.42 -3.41
CA LEU A 166 12.43 -13.37 -2.98
C LEU A 166 12.46 -13.20 -1.45
N ILE A 167 12.44 -14.30 -0.70
CA ILE A 167 12.56 -14.28 0.77
C ILE A 167 13.90 -13.73 1.20
N LEU A 168 15.00 -14.13 0.56
CA LEU A 168 16.33 -13.64 0.88
C LEU A 168 16.40 -12.12 0.69
N VAL A 169 15.92 -11.61 -0.45
CA VAL A 169 15.86 -10.16 -0.72
C VAL A 169 14.95 -9.45 0.29
N GLY A 170 13.77 -10.03 0.58
CA GLY A 170 12.85 -9.49 1.58
C GLY A 170 13.46 -9.43 2.99
N LEU A 171 14.22 -10.46 3.38
CA LEU A 171 14.94 -10.52 4.65
C LEU A 171 16.01 -9.44 4.74
N VAL A 172 16.82 -9.26 3.68
CA VAL A 172 17.84 -8.20 3.62
C VAL A 172 17.18 -6.83 3.75
N MET A 173 16.09 -6.58 3.03
CA MET A 173 15.34 -5.33 3.12
C MET A 173 14.75 -5.11 4.52
N LEU A 174 14.22 -6.17 5.14
CA LEU A 174 13.68 -6.12 6.51
C LEU A 174 14.76 -5.78 7.53
N VAL A 175 15.97 -6.35 7.40
CA VAL A 175 17.11 -6.01 8.26
C VAL A 175 17.51 -4.55 8.07
N LEU A 176 17.61 -4.07 6.81
CA LEU A 176 17.96 -2.67 6.53
C LEU A 176 16.93 -1.69 7.12
N VAL A 177 15.64 -1.93 6.92
CA VAL A 177 14.56 -1.12 7.50
C VAL A 177 14.57 -1.20 9.02
N GLY A 178 14.78 -2.39 9.59
CA GLY A 178 14.88 -2.58 11.04
C GLY A 178 16.03 -1.78 11.65
N VAL A 179 17.20 -1.79 11.02
CA VAL A 179 18.37 -0.99 11.43
C VAL A 179 18.07 0.51 11.30
N ALA A 180 17.43 0.94 10.21
CA ALA A 180 17.05 2.34 9.99
C ALA A 180 15.98 2.84 11.00
N MET A 181 15.08 1.97 11.44
CA MET A 181 14.03 2.28 12.43
C MET A 181 14.50 2.19 13.89
N LEU A 182 15.64 1.53 14.13
CA LEU A 182 16.23 1.36 15.46
C LEU A 182 16.39 2.69 16.24
N PRO A 183 16.93 3.80 15.69
CA PRO A 183 17.02 5.06 16.42
C PRO A 183 15.65 5.61 16.84
N ILE A 184 14.62 5.45 16.01
CA ILE A 184 13.26 5.89 16.33
C ILE A 184 12.70 5.04 17.48
N LEU A 185 12.86 3.71 17.39
CA LEU A 185 12.43 2.77 18.44
C LEU A 185 13.11 3.03 19.79
N VAL A 186 14.36 3.50 19.80
CA VAL A 186 15.09 3.85 21.03
C VAL A 186 14.70 5.25 21.54
N ALA A 187 14.44 6.21 20.64
CA ALA A 187 14.10 7.59 21.01
C ALA A 187 12.71 7.72 21.67
N VAL A 188 11.73 6.92 21.23
CA VAL A 188 10.35 6.93 21.77
C VAL A 188 10.30 6.64 23.28
N PRO A 189 10.82 5.52 23.81
CA PRO A 189 10.72 5.21 25.24
C PRO A 189 11.59 6.11 26.12
N LEU A 190 12.62 6.75 25.55
CA LEU A 190 13.47 7.70 26.28
C LEU A 190 12.84 9.08 26.45
N GLY A 191 11.66 9.34 25.88
CA GLY A 191 10.98 10.64 25.98
C GLY A 191 11.65 11.77 25.18
N ILE A 192 12.68 11.47 24.39
CA ILE A 192 13.43 12.46 23.59
C ILE A 192 12.50 13.14 22.56
N LEU A 193 11.49 12.41 22.08
CA LEU A 193 10.49 12.90 21.14
C LEU A 193 9.48 13.89 21.74
N SER A 194 9.27 13.91 23.07
CA SER A 194 8.28 14.79 23.68
C SER A 194 8.80 16.20 24.00
N GLU A 195 10.12 16.39 24.10
CA GLU A 195 10.67 17.65 24.62
C GLU A 195 11.08 18.65 23.53
N SER A 196 11.31 18.24 22.28
CA SER A 196 11.69 19.19 21.22
C SER A 196 11.56 18.60 19.78
N PRO A 197 10.43 18.80 19.08
CA PRO A 197 10.26 18.31 17.70
C PRO A 197 11.19 19.00 16.69
N GLU A 198 11.70 20.20 16.98
CA GLU A 198 12.50 20.98 16.04
C GLU A 198 13.95 20.48 15.86
N LEU A 199 14.51 19.74 16.82
CA LEU A 199 15.89 19.24 16.76
C LEU A 199 16.06 17.96 15.93
N MET A 200 14.96 17.28 15.56
CA MET A 200 14.99 15.98 14.88
C MET A 200 15.09 16.04 13.35
N ILE A 201 14.83 17.19 12.72
CA ILE A 201 14.95 17.32 11.26
C ILE A 201 16.42 17.35 10.82
N GLY A 202 17.32 17.83 11.68
CA GLY A 202 18.75 17.99 11.37
C GLY A 202 19.50 16.69 11.03
N PRO A 203 19.47 15.64 11.87
CA PRO A 203 20.27 14.45 11.64
C PRO A 203 19.72 13.52 10.54
N ILE A 204 18.40 13.51 10.30
CA ILE A 204 17.80 12.69 9.23
C ILE A 204 18.21 13.21 7.84
N LEU A 205 18.40 14.51 7.69
CA LEU A 205 18.89 15.14 6.45
C LEU A 205 20.37 14.90 6.15
N ILE A 206 21.15 14.39 7.12
CA ILE A 206 22.58 14.09 6.95
C ILE A 206 22.79 12.60 6.62
N ALA A 207 21.81 11.75 6.94
CA ALA A 207 21.89 10.29 6.74
C ALA A 207 21.23 9.80 5.43
N VAL A 208 20.51 10.67 4.71
CA VAL A 208 19.93 10.42 3.37
C VAL A 208 20.81 11.09 2.33
#